data_AF-A0A0Q7VW49-F1
#
_entry.id   AF-A0A0Q7VW49-F1
#
_cell.length_a   1.000
_cell.length_b   1.000
_cell.length_c   1.000
_cell.angle_alpha   90.00
_cell.angle_beta   90.00
_cell.angle_gamma   90.00
#
_symmetry.space_group_name_H-M   'P 1'
#
loop_
_entity.id
_entity.type
_entity.pdbx_description
1 polymer ?
#
loop_
_entity_poly.entity_id
_entity_poly.type
_entity_poly.pdbx_seq_one_letter_code
_entity_poly.pdbx_strand_id
1 'polypeptide(L)'
;MPEYCVSRQRVRCHDGFEGGYRRPVQLGSLADVITALTAIGALIAAILGAKHAGRLFAVEAKRDESSAARERQTQASQVFAWVASRIVDDEAKAYGAVVVNSSEQAIYDVTVRVTGASGTERRPIELTILPPGAYYLEESSEAYAWEFASRLRSFDEEIRPVTKSKKRTIAGMRFRDSSNLTWARDETGMLVVAPS
;
A
#
# COMPACT_ATOMS: atom_id res chain seq x y z
N MET A 1 -19.84 116.76 -2.57
CA MET A 1 -20.56 117.37 -3.72
C MET A 1 -19.62 117.36 -4.91
N PRO A 2 -20.13 117.23 -6.15
CA PRO A 2 -21.44 116.71 -6.55
C PRO A 2 -21.25 115.20 -6.91
N GLU A 3 -22.03 114.46 -7.70
CA GLU A 3 -23.42 114.59 -8.20
C GLU A 3 -24.04 113.18 -8.39
N TYR A 4 -25.23 113.10 -8.99
CA TYR A 4 -25.82 111.88 -9.55
C TYR A 4 -25.95 112.02 -11.07
N CYS A 5 -25.79 110.93 -11.83
CA CYS A 5 -26.65 110.71 -13.00
C CYS A 5 -26.80 109.22 -13.35
N VAL A 6 -28.00 108.82 -13.79
CA VAL A 6 -28.40 107.44 -14.05
C VAL A 6 -28.66 107.25 -15.55
N SER A 7 -28.20 106.14 -16.13
CA SER A 7 -28.85 105.56 -17.31
C SER A 7 -28.76 104.03 -17.33
N ARG A 8 -29.79 103.39 -17.88
CA ARG A 8 -29.94 101.92 -18.00
C ARG A 8 -29.44 101.46 -19.38
N GLN A 9 -28.89 100.24 -19.50
CA GLN A 9 -29.61 99.13 -20.18
C GLN A 9 -28.90 97.76 -20.19
N ARG A 10 -29.72 96.71 -20.01
CA ARG A 10 -29.68 95.30 -20.50
C ARG A 10 -28.31 94.63 -20.73
N VAL A 11 -27.89 93.58 -19.99
CA VAL A 11 -28.45 92.21 -19.82
C VAL A 11 -27.97 91.20 -20.88
N ARG A 12 -27.16 90.21 -20.40
CA ARG A 12 -26.84 88.87 -20.96
C ARG A 12 -26.00 88.80 -22.26
N CYS A 13 -25.13 87.78 -22.48
CA CYS A 13 -24.94 86.50 -21.79
C CYS A 13 -23.51 85.92 -21.92
N HIS A 14 -23.08 85.20 -20.87
CA HIS A 14 -22.13 84.06 -20.82
C HIS A 14 -20.66 84.15 -21.27
N ASP A 15 -19.78 84.11 -20.27
CA ASP A 15 -18.43 83.55 -20.30
C ASP A 15 -18.41 82.01 -20.37
N GLY A 16 -17.24 81.44 -20.71
CA GLY A 16 -16.74 80.19 -20.10
C GLY A 16 -16.47 79.03 -21.06
N PHE A 17 -15.20 78.84 -21.44
CA PHE A 17 -14.72 77.64 -22.15
C PHE A 17 -13.58 76.99 -21.35
N GLU A 18 -13.90 75.97 -20.57
CA GLU A 18 -13.03 74.91 -20.02
C GLU A 18 -13.94 73.68 -19.83
N GLY A 19 -13.53 72.42 -19.78
CA GLY A 19 -12.25 71.76 -19.57
C GLY A 19 -12.61 70.31 -19.19
N GLY A 20 -11.89 69.32 -19.71
CA GLY A 20 -12.42 67.96 -19.87
C GLY A 20 -12.96 67.22 -18.63
N TYR A 21 -14.01 66.42 -18.85
CA TYR A 21 -14.27 65.23 -18.04
C TYR A 21 -14.73 64.07 -18.94
N ARG A 22 -13.81 63.15 -19.28
CA ARG A 22 -14.20 61.84 -19.82
C ARG A 22 -14.97 61.10 -18.71
N ARG A 23 -16.29 61.01 -18.80
CA ARG A 23 -17.05 60.06 -17.97
C ARG A 23 -16.94 58.64 -18.55
N PRO A 24 -16.87 57.62 -17.69
CA PRO A 24 -16.52 56.27 -18.11
C PRO A 24 -17.68 55.55 -18.84
N VAL A 25 -17.26 54.71 -19.77
CA VAL A 25 -17.91 53.49 -20.28
C VAL A 25 -19.32 53.18 -19.73
N GLN A 26 -20.35 53.41 -20.54
CA GLN A 26 -21.67 52.77 -20.36
C GLN A 26 -21.69 51.40 -21.08
N LEU A 27 -21.42 50.33 -20.33
CA LEU A 27 -21.54 48.92 -20.78
C LEU A 27 -22.68 48.14 -20.06
N GLY A 28 -23.46 48.83 -19.21
CA GLY A 28 -24.27 48.25 -18.13
C GLY A 28 -25.56 47.52 -18.50
N SER A 29 -25.51 46.58 -19.44
CA SER A 29 -26.57 45.56 -19.60
C SER A 29 -26.09 44.37 -20.42
N LEU A 30 -25.71 44.58 -21.69
CA LEU A 30 -25.42 43.47 -22.60
C LEU A 30 -24.09 42.77 -22.26
N ALA A 31 -23.10 43.52 -21.77
CA ALA A 31 -21.85 42.95 -21.25
C ALA A 31 -22.06 42.20 -19.91
N ASP A 32 -22.95 42.70 -19.04
CA ASP A 32 -23.29 42.04 -17.77
C ASP A 32 -24.02 40.71 -18.01
N VAL A 33 -24.95 40.67 -18.98
CA VAL A 33 -25.65 39.44 -19.39
C VAL A 33 -24.65 38.41 -19.93
N ILE A 34 -23.72 38.81 -20.81
CA ILE A 34 -22.68 37.92 -21.34
C ILE A 34 -21.79 37.41 -20.19
N THR A 35 -21.36 38.29 -19.30
CA THR A 35 -20.50 37.92 -18.15
C THR A 35 -21.20 36.95 -17.20
N ALA A 36 -22.49 37.18 -16.89
CA ALA A 36 -23.29 36.29 -16.07
C ALA A 36 -23.47 34.90 -16.71
N LEU A 37 -23.76 34.84 -18.01
CA LEU A 37 -23.84 33.58 -18.76
C LEU A 37 -22.51 32.84 -18.79
N THR A 38 -21.39 33.55 -18.98
CA THR A 38 -20.04 32.97 -18.91
C THR A 38 -19.72 32.43 -17.51
N ALA A 39 -20.07 33.16 -16.44
CA ALA A 39 -19.85 32.71 -15.07
C ALA A 39 -20.67 31.46 -14.72
N ILE A 40 -21.94 31.39 -15.15
CA ILE A 40 -22.78 30.20 -14.98
C ILE A 40 -22.21 29.01 -15.78
N GLY A 41 -21.81 29.23 -17.03
CA GLY A 41 -21.18 28.19 -17.86
C GLY A 41 -19.87 27.67 -17.25
N ALA A 42 -19.02 28.56 -16.75
CA ALA A 42 -17.77 28.22 -16.06
C ALA A 42 -18.02 27.43 -14.77
N LEU A 43 -19.03 27.81 -13.97
CA LEU A 43 -19.42 27.08 -12.76
C LEU A 43 -19.91 25.66 -13.07
N ILE A 44 -20.74 25.49 -14.11
CA ILE A 44 -21.21 24.18 -14.56
C ILE A 44 -20.02 23.32 -15.04
N ALA A 45 -19.11 23.90 -15.85
CA ALA A 45 -17.92 23.21 -16.31
C ALA A 45 -17.00 22.79 -15.14
N ALA A 46 -16.83 23.65 -14.13
CA ALA A 46 -16.05 23.34 -12.93
C ALA A 46 -16.66 22.19 -12.10
N ILE A 47 -17.98 22.17 -11.91
CA ILE A 47 -18.69 21.09 -11.21
C ILE A 47 -18.56 19.76 -11.97
N LEU A 48 -18.73 19.78 -13.30
CA LEU A 48 -18.56 18.58 -14.13
C LEU A 48 -17.11 18.08 -14.13
N GLY A 49 -16.14 18.99 -14.23
CA GLY A 49 -14.71 18.69 -14.13
C GLY A 49 -14.33 18.06 -12.79
N ALA A 50 -14.76 18.65 -11.68
CA ALA A 50 -14.54 18.10 -10.34
C ALA A 50 -15.15 16.70 -10.17
N LYS A 51 -16.35 16.47 -10.72
CA LYS A 51 -17.02 15.16 -10.71
C LYS A 51 -16.30 14.11 -11.57
N HIS A 52 -15.68 14.51 -12.68
CA HIS A 52 -14.85 13.62 -13.50
C HIS A 52 -13.50 13.33 -12.85
N ALA A 53 -12.84 14.34 -12.28
CA ALA A 53 -11.62 14.17 -11.49
C ALA A 53 -11.84 13.19 -10.33
N GLY A 54 -12.88 13.38 -9.52
CA GLY A 54 -13.20 12.47 -8.40
C GLY A 54 -13.45 11.01 -8.83
N ARG A 55 -14.00 10.78 -10.03
CA ARG A 55 -14.15 9.43 -10.60
C ARG A 55 -12.82 8.83 -11.03
N LEU A 56 -11.94 9.62 -11.64
CA LEU A 56 -10.59 9.18 -12.02
C LEU A 56 -9.77 8.83 -10.76
N PHE A 57 -9.74 9.70 -9.75
CA PHE A 57 -9.07 9.43 -8.47
C PHE A 57 -9.59 8.16 -7.78
N ALA A 58 -10.90 7.88 -7.81
CA ALA A 58 -11.45 6.66 -7.24
C ALA A 58 -11.03 5.38 -7.99
N VAL A 59 -10.84 5.46 -9.31
CA VAL A 59 -10.33 4.34 -10.13
C VAL A 59 -8.84 4.13 -9.88
N GLU A 60 -8.07 5.22 -9.79
CA GLU A 60 -6.63 5.19 -9.53
C GLU A 60 -6.31 4.66 -8.13
N ALA A 61 -6.96 5.19 -7.08
CA ALA A 61 -6.82 4.69 -5.71
C ALA A 61 -7.12 3.18 -5.59
N LYS A 62 -8.17 2.69 -6.28
CA LYS A 62 -8.49 1.26 -6.32
C LYS A 62 -7.43 0.43 -7.07
N ARG A 63 -6.84 0.99 -8.13
CA ARG A 63 -5.75 0.36 -8.87
C ARG A 63 -4.50 0.25 -8.01
N ASP A 64 -4.16 1.30 -7.28
CA ASP A 64 -2.98 1.37 -6.40
C ASP A 64 -3.12 0.39 -5.23
N GLU A 65 -4.30 0.37 -4.58
CA GLU A 65 -4.61 -0.63 -3.54
C GLU A 65 -4.47 -2.06 -4.06
N SER A 66 -5.01 -2.35 -5.25
CA SER A 66 -4.90 -3.68 -5.86
C SER A 66 -3.46 -4.06 -6.24
N SER A 67 -2.63 -3.08 -6.58
CA SER A 67 -1.22 -3.28 -6.93
C SER A 67 -0.40 -3.57 -5.68
N ALA A 68 -0.56 -2.75 -4.63
CA ALA A 68 0.08 -2.95 -3.34
C ALA A 68 -0.35 -4.27 -2.66
N ALA A 69 -1.61 -4.70 -2.81
CA ALA A 69 -2.07 -5.99 -2.31
C ALA A 69 -1.41 -7.18 -3.03
N ARG A 70 -1.26 -7.11 -4.37
CA ARG A 70 -0.55 -8.13 -5.17
C ARG A 70 0.93 -8.20 -4.84
N GLU A 71 1.56 -7.04 -4.61
CA GLU A 71 2.98 -6.95 -4.26
C GLU A 71 3.24 -7.58 -2.88
N ARG A 72 2.42 -7.26 -1.88
CA ARG A 72 2.44 -7.93 -0.57
C ARG A 72 2.23 -9.45 -0.68
N GLN A 73 1.25 -9.90 -1.45
CA GLN A 73 1.03 -11.33 -1.69
C GLN A 73 2.22 -11.99 -2.40
N THR A 74 2.88 -11.28 -3.32
CA THR A 74 4.07 -11.76 -4.04
C THR A 74 5.26 -11.92 -3.10
N GLN A 75 5.49 -10.98 -2.17
CA GLN A 75 6.51 -11.12 -1.13
C GLN A 75 6.19 -12.30 -0.20
N ALA A 76 4.96 -12.38 0.32
CA ALA A 76 4.53 -13.50 1.17
C ALA A 76 4.60 -14.87 0.48
N SER A 77 4.45 -14.93 -0.85
CA SER A 77 4.61 -16.16 -1.63
C SER A 77 6.03 -16.73 -1.64
N GLN A 78 7.03 -15.90 -1.33
CA GLN A 78 8.45 -16.27 -1.24
C GLN A 78 8.81 -16.91 0.11
N VAL A 79 7.83 -17.07 1.00
CA VAL A 79 7.96 -17.82 2.26
C VAL A 79 7.36 -19.22 2.09
N PHE A 80 8.15 -20.24 2.42
CA PHE A 80 7.79 -21.65 2.28
C PHE A 80 8.58 -22.54 3.25
N ALA A 81 8.03 -23.71 3.57
CA ALA A 81 8.67 -24.70 4.43
C ALA A 81 8.45 -26.11 3.86
N TRP A 82 9.37 -27.03 4.16
CA TRP A 82 9.24 -28.45 3.83
C TRP A 82 9.96 -29.33 4.87
N VAL A 83 9.56 -30.60 4.96
CA VAL A 83 10.29 -31.57 5.78
C VAL A 83 11.56 -32.01 5.05
N ALA A 84 12.68 -32.08 5.76
CA ALA A 84 13.94 -32.59 5.25
C ALA A 84 14.53 -33.66 6.18
N SER A 85 15.55 -34.35 5.69
CA SER A 85 16.38 -35.27 6.46
C SER A 85 17.85 -34.95 6.27
N ARG A 86 18.61 -34.93 7.37
CA ARG A 86 20.07 -34.84 7.33
C ARG A 86 20.65 -36.21 7.03
N ILE A 87 21.42 -36.29 5.95
CA ILE A 87 22.01 -37.52 5.43
C ILE A 87 23.48 -37.57 5.81
N VAL A 88 23.91 -38.66 6.44
CA VAL A 88 25.31 -38.96 6.75
C VAL A 88 25.58 -40.40 6.32
N ASP A 89 26.66 -40.65 5.58
CA ASP A 89 27.00 -41.97 5.01
C ASP A 89 25.84 -42.58 4.20
N ASP A 90 25.18 -41.76 3.38
CA ASP A 90 23.95 -42.06 2.60
C ASP A 90 22.71 -42.51 3.39
N GLU A 91 22.76 -42.51 4.73
CA GLU A 91 21.63 -42.79 5.62
C GLU A 91 21.00 -41.52 6.20
N ALA A 92 19.67 -41.49 6.31
CA ALA A 92 18.96 -40.44 7.03
C ALA A 92 19.16 -40.59 8.55
N LYS A 93 20.11 -39.84 9.12
CA LYS A 93 20.39 -39.87 10.57
C LYS A 93 19.37 -39.07 11.39
N ALA A 94 18.86 -37.98 10.82
CA ALA A 94 17.88 -37.13 11.48
C ALA A 94 16.84 -36.56 10.50
N TYR A 95 15.72 -36.11 11.05
CA TYR A 95 14.64 -35.45 10.33
C TYR A 95 14.44 -34.05 10.92
N GLY A 96 13.94 -33.14 10.11
CA GLY A 96 13.69 -31.77 10.51
C GLY A 96 12.79 -31.05 9.52
N ALA A 97 12.61 -29.74 9.72
CA ALA A 97 12.00 -28.88 8.71
C ALA A 97 13.01 -27.85 8.22
N VAL A 98 12.97 -27.56 6.92
CA VAL A 98 13.59 -26.36 6.37
C VAL A 98 12.51 -25.29 6.26
N VAL A 99 12.78 -24.10 6.79
CA VAL A 99 11.95 -22.91 6.65
C VAL A 99 12.75 -21.88 5.83
N VAL A 100 12.13 -21.35 4.79
CA VAL A 100 12.75 -20.40 3.88
C VAL A 100 11.95 -19.12 3.82
N ASN A 101 12.67 -18.02 3.95
CA ASN A 101 12.23 -16.69 3.59
C ASN A 101 13.12 -16.23 2.43
N SER A 102 12.61 -16.32 1.20
CA SER A 102 13.33 -15.82 0.01
C SER A 102 13.02 -14.35 -0.29
N SER A 103 12.22 -13.67 0.54
CA SER A 103 11.95 -12.23 0.40
C SER A 103 13.11 -11.39 0.91
N GLU A 104 13.14 -10.11 0.53
CA GLU A 104 14.19 -9.16 0.94
C GLU A 104 14.06 -8.69 2.40
N GLN A 105 12.96 -9.04 3.09
CA GLN A 105 12.61 -8.51 4.40
C GLN A 105 12.45 -9.64 5.42
N ALA A 106 12.73 -9.36 6.70
CA ALA A 106 12.47 -10.32 7.76
C ALA A 106 10.96 -10.51 7.97
N ILE A 107 10.57 -11.73 8.33
CA ILE A 107 9.22 -12.06 8.79
C ILE A 107 9.24 -12.40 10.28
N TYR A 108 8.08 -12.32 10.92
CA TYR A 108 7.92 -12.40 12.37
C TYR A 108 6.87 -13.44 12.78
N ASP A 109 6.87 -13.82 14.06
CA ASP A 109 5.88 -14.71 14.69
C ASP A 109 5.57 -15.96 13.85
N VAL A 110 6.62 -16.58 13.31
CA VAL A 110 6.53 -17.73 12.42
C VAL A 110 6.15 -18.97 13.23
N THR A 111 5.07 -19.62 12.83
CA THR A 111 4.61 -20.90 13.37
C THR A 111 4.59 -21.92 12.23
N VAL A 112 5.32 -23.03 12.34
CA VAL A 112 5.27 -24.13 11.37
C VAL A 112 4.77 -25.41 12.04
N ARG A 113 3.66 -25.95 11.54
CA ARG A 113 3.07 -27.22 12.00
C ARG A 113 3.63 -28.36 11.16
N VAL A 114 4.23 -29.35 11.82
CA VAL A 114 4.97 -30.43 11.16
C VAL A 114 4.50 -31.78 11.70
N THR A 115 4.30 -32.76 10.82
CA THR A 115 3.91 -34.13 11.21
C THR A 115 5.12 -35.07 11.26
N GLY A 116 5.14 -35.95 12.26
CA GLY A 116 6.18 -36.96 12.46
C GLY A 116 6.01 -38.22 11.60
N ALA A 117 6.86 -39.22 11.84
CA ALA A 117 6.82 -40.50 11.11
C ALA A 117 5.47 -41.26 11.24
N SER A 118 4.72 -41.05 12.32
CA SER A 118 3.38 -41.61 12.53
C SER A 118 2.29 -40.94 11.70
N GLY A 119 2.52 -39.71 11.22
CA GLY A 119 1.48 -38.81 10.71
C GLY A 119 0.86 -37.91 11.80
N THR A 120 1.23 -38.08 13.06
CA THR A 120 0.81 -37.20 14.16
C THR A 120 1.55 -35.87 14.10
N GLU A 121 0.86 -34.76 14.38
CA GLU A 121 1.48 -33.44 14.52
C GLU A 121 2.46 -33.42 15.70
N ARG A 122 3.66 -32.86 15.49
CA ARG A 122 4.64 -32.58 16.55
C ARG A 122 4.31 -31.23 17.20
N ARG A 123 5.03 -30.86 18.27
CA ARG A 123 5.04 -29.47 18.76
C ARG A 123 5.39 -28.54 17.58
N PRO A 124 4.67 -27.43 17.34
CA PRO A 124 5.02 -26.50 16.27
C PRO A 124 6.42 -25.91 16.43
N ILE A 125 7.05 -25.57 15.30
CA ILE A 125 8.23 -24.70 15.28
C ILE A 125 7.75 -23.27 15.50
N GLU A 126 8.34 -22.55 16.45
CA GLU A 126 8.01 -21.17 16.79
C GLU A 126 9.26 -20.30 16.67
N LEU A 127 9.25 -19.30 15.79
CA LEU A 127 10.35 -18.35 15.58
C LEU A 127 9.83 -16.91 15.66
N THR A 128 10.33 -16.12 16.61
CA THR A 128 9.97 -14.71 16.77
C THR A 128 10.32 -13.87 15.53
N ILE A 129 11.42 -14.22 14.86
CA ILE A 129 11.90 -13.57 13.65
C ILE A 129 12.62 -14.59 12.75
N LEU A 130 12.39 -14.51 11.44
CA LEU A 130 13.11 -15.26 10.41
C LEU A 130 13.68 -14.29 9.36
N PRO A 131 15.00 -14.01 9.40
CA PRO A 131 15.67 -13.22 8.38
C PRO A 131 15.63 -13.87 6.99
N PRO A 132 15.92 -13.12 5.91
CA PRO A 132 16.10 -13.68 4.57
C PRO A 132 17.14 -14.81 4.56
N GLY A 133 16.77 -15.94 3.96
CA GLY A 133 17.59 -17.15 3.88
C GLY A 133 16.79 -18.44 4.06
N ALA A 134 17.54 -19.55 4.07
CA ALA A 134 17.03 -20.89 4.34
C ALA A 134 17.64 -21.42 5.65
N TYR A 135 16.79 -21.95 6.52
CA TYR A 135 17.15 -22.42 7.85
C TYR A 135 16.60 -23.82 8.09
N TYR A 136 17.44 -24.74 8.58
CA TYR A 136 17.05 -26.09 8.97
C TYR A 136 16.92 -26.16 10.49
N LEU A 137 15.86 -26.84 10.94
CA LEU A 137 15.57 -27.14 12.34
C LEU A 137 15.41 -28.65 12.48
N GLU A 138 16.35 -29.28 13.17
CA GLU A 138 16.33 -30.72 13.41
C GLU A 138 15.32 -31.09 14.51
N GLU A 139 14.66 -32.25 14.39
CA GLU A 139 13.79 -32.79 15.44
C GLU A 139 14.62 -33.14 16.68
N SER A 140 14.32 -32.48 17.80
CA SER A 140 14.95 -32.75 19.09
C SER A 140 14.03 -33.56 20.02
N SER A 141 14.61 -34.23 21.01
CA SER A 141 13.90 -34.83 22.14
C SER A 141 13.73 -33.89 23.33
N GLU A 142 14.33 -32.69 23.29
CA GLU A 142 14.23 -31.70 24.35
C GLU A 142 12.85 -31.04 24.46
N ALA A 143 12.64 -30.22 25.49
CA ALA A 143 11.35 -29.60 25.82
C ALA A 143 10.73 -28.79 24.66
N TYR A 144 11.55 -28.18 23.80
CA TYR A 144 11.10 -27.42 22.62
C TYR A 144 10.90 -28.28 21.37
N ALA A 145 11.27 -29.57 21.41
CA ALA A 145 11.14 -30.57 20.34
C ALA A 145 11.88 -30.28 19.02
N TRP A 146 12.65 -29.19 18.95
CA TRP A 146 13.41 -28.72 17.79
C TRP A 146 14.74 -28.10 18.23
N GLU A 147 15.78 -28.35 17.44
CA GLU A 147 17.08 -27.69 17.57
C GLU A 147 17.03 -26.24 17.07
N PHE A 148 18.05 -25.44 17.44
CA PHE A 148 18.17 -24.06 17.00
C PHE A 148 18.25 -23.93 15.47
N ALA A 149 17.55 -22.94 14.94
CA ALA A 149 17.51 -22.63 13.51
C ALA A 149 18.90 -22.30 12.95
N SER A 150 19.50 -23.27 12.28
CA SER A 150 20.83 -23.16 11.67
C SER A 150 20.67 -22.90 10.17
N ARG A 151 21.57 -22.10 9.58
CA ARG A 151 21.49 -21.82 8.14
C ARG A 151 21.66 -23.12 7.35
N LEU A 152 20.86 -23.32 6.31
CA LEU A 152 20.93 -24.53 5.47
C LEU A 152 22.34 -24.76 4.87
N ARG A 153 23.11 -23.68 4.67
CA ARG A 153 24.49 -23.70 4.16
C ARG A 153 25.58 -23.83 5.23
N SER A 154 25.24 -23.99 6.51
CA SER A 154 26.23 -24.24 7.59
C SER A 154 26.33 -25.71 7.99
N PHE A 155 25.67 -26.61 7.26
CA PHE A 155 25.83 -28.05 7.37
C PHE A 155 26.82 -28.51 6.31
N ASP A 156 27.80 -29.31 6.72
CA ASP A 156 28.69 -30.01 5.78
C ASP A 156 27.97 -31.25 5.20
N GLU A 157 27.00 -31.80 5.93
CA GLU A 157 26.22 -32.96 5.50
C GLU A 157 24.99 -32.58 4.65
N GLU A 158 24.51 -33.51 3.83
CA GLU A 158 23.47 -33.22 2.85
C GLU A 158 22.07 -33.18 3.50
N ILE A 159 21.38 -32.04 3.38
CA ILE A 159 19.98 -31.89 3.80
C ILE A 159 19.05 -32.19 2.62
N ARG A 160 18.52 -33.41 2.54
CA ARG A 160 17.62 -33.86 1.45
C ARG A 160 16.14 -33.57 1.76
N PRO A 161 15.36 -32.96 0.85
CA PRO A 161 13.90 -32.81 0.99
C PRO A 161 13.15 -34.14 1.02
N VAL A 162 12.21 -34.30 1.95
CA VAL A 162 11.35 -35.49 2.07
C VAL A 162 10.12 -35.33 1.16
N THR A 163 10.25 -35.74 -0.11
CA THR A 163 9.20 -35.54 -1.13
C THR A 163 8.24 -36.70 -1.34
N LYS A 164 8.59 -37.92 -0.88
CA LYS A 164 7.80 -39.15 -1.10
C LYS A 164 6.89 -39.54 0.06
N SER A 165 7.04 -38.91 1.23
CA SER A 165 6.29 -39.26 2.44
C SER A 165 4.93 -38.55 2.46
N LYS A 166 3.86 -39.31 2.70
CA LYS A 166 2.54 -38.74 3.04
C LYS A 166 2.33 -38.52 4.54
N LYS A 167 3.21 -39.06 5.38
CA LYS A 167 3.09 -38.99 6.85
C LYS A 167 3.88 -37.83 7.44
N ARG A 168 5.09 -37.60 6.93
CA ARG A 168 5.95 -36.47 7.30
C ARG A 168 5.72 -35.33 6.31
N THR A 169 4.98 -34.31 6.72
CA THR A 169 4.65 -33.14 5.90
C THR A 169 4.57 -31.87 6.75
N ILE A 170 4.44 -30.72 6.09
CA ILE A 170 4.02 -29.47 6.73
C ILE A 170 2.49 -29.44 6.73
N ALA A 171 1.88 -29.47 7.92
CA ALA A 171 0.42 -29.39 8.12
C ALA A 171 -0.09 -27.93 8.11
N GLY A 172 0.82 -26.96 8.02
CA GLY A 172 0.51 -25.55 7.82
C GLY A 172 1.63 -24.66 8.32
N MET A 173 1.61 -23.41 7.90
CA MET A 173 2.56 -22.39 8.30
C MET A 173 1.82 -21.07 8.50
N ARG A 174 2.19 -20.29 9.50
CA ARG A 174 1.69 -18.93 9.73
C ARG A 174 2.88 -18.02 9.99
N PHE A 175 2.83 -16.78 9.53
CA PHE A 175 3.85 -15.76 9.79
C PHE A 175 3.26 -14.37 9.65
N ARG A 176 3.92 -13.36 10.21
CA ARG A 176 3.62 -11.95 10.00
C ARG A 176 4.67 -11.31 9.13
N ASP A 177 4.27 -10.56 8.10
CA ASP A 177 5.19 -9.81 7.25
C ASP A 177 5.63 -8.48 7.90
N SER A 178 6.51 -7.75 7.24
CA SER A 178 6.98 -6.42 7.65
C SER A 178 5.91 -5.32 7.57
N SER A 179 4.83 -5.55 6.82
CA SER A 179 3.64 -4.69 6.75
C SER A 179 2.62 -5.01 7.85
N ASN A 180 3.00 -5.85 8.82
CA ASN A 180 2.18 -6.29 9.95
C ASN A 180 0.92 -7.09 9.52
N LEU A 181 0.92 -7.70 8.33
CA LEU A 181 -0.13 -8.63 7.89
C LEU A 181 0.23 -10.07 8.26
N THR A 182 -0.73 -10.79 8.83
CA THR A 182 -0.58 -12.22 9.10
C THR A 182 -0.96 -13.02 7.86
N TRP A 183 -0.08 -13.91 7.45
CA TRP A 183 -0.27 -14.85 6.35
C TRP A 183 -0.32 -16.28 6.89
N ALA A 184 -1.10 -17.13 6.24
CA ALA A 184 -1.12 -18.56 6.50
C ALA A 184 -1.02 -19.36 5.19
N ARG A 185 -0.31 -20.50 5.26
CA ARG A 185 -0.45 -21.62 4.33
C ARG A 185 -1.10 -22.78 5.05
N ASP A 186 -2.12 -23.36 4.44
CA ASP A 186 -2.73 -24.61 4.90
C ASP A 186 -1.98 -25.86 4.40
N GLU A 187 -2.52 -27.03 4.69
CA GLU A 187 -2.01 -28.34 4.26
C GLU A 187 -2.02 -28.55 2.73
N THR A 188 -2.78 -27.74 1.98
CA THR A 188 -2.77 -27.73 0.52
C THR A 188 -1.69 -26.81 -0.06
N GLY A 189 -1.02 -26.04 0.80
CA GLY A 189 0.01 -25.06 0.43
C GLY A 189 -0.55 -23.70 0.00
N MET A 190 -1.88 -23.53 0.00
CA MET A 190 -2.56 -22.30 -0.43
C MET A 190 -2.26 -21.16 0.53
N LEU A 191 -1.74 -20.04 -0.01
CA LEU A 191 -1.40 -18.85 0.75
C LEU A 191 -2.62 -17.92 0.87
N VAL A 192 -3.04 -17.63 2.10
CA VAL A 192 -4.15 -16.73 2.43
C VAL A 192 -3.72 -15.69 3.46
N VAL A 193 -4.42 -14.55 3.50
CA VAL A 193 -4.34 -13.62 4.64
C VAL A 193 -5.10 -14.27 5.80
N ALA A 194 -4.45 -14.39 6.95
CA ALA A 194 -5.06 -14.91 8.16
C ALA A 194 -5.68 -13.75 8.98
N PRO A 195 -6.74 -14.01 9.77
CA PRO A 195 -7.19 -13.05 10.76
C PRO A 195 -6.07 -12.74 11.76
N SER A 196 -6.04 -11.49 12.22
CA SER A 196 -5.12 -10.96 13.25
C SER A 196 -5.46 -11.47 14.64
#